data_AF-X8JMT5-F1
#
_entry.id   AF-X8JMT5-F1
#
_cell.length_a   1.000
_cell.length_b   1.000
_cell.length_c   1.000
_cell.angle_alpha   90.00
_cell.angle_beta   90.00
_cell.angle_gamma   90.00
#
_symmetry.space_group_name_H-M   'P 1'
#
loop_
_entity.id
_entity.type
_entity.pdbx_description
1 polymer ?
#
loop_
_entity_poly.entity_id
_entity_poly.type
_entity_poly.pdbx_seq_one_letter_code
_entity_poly.pdbx_strand_id
1 'polypeptide(L)'
;MTSTGPFSNRQLRSTPSILVDPIQRPHFSALCHLTTPALAAYTSMSRFQSAITRLLTGQSKFELVHRPSVSWPSGAHISVLDSSFNPPTNAHAALASQSTSNPRLLLLSISNVDKVPKKGDATSVQRLEMMVALAERLGDVGVGAINEPTFVGKATILRECLDAAELTFLMGWDTITRFFAPRYYPSPQDMLVKLRTFFNDHRSSLICARRGSHPDPEEQAFLHSEYVREFYDAGKITIVDLDKQVRDISSTDVRNGTIETAERDCPKEVVDIIKREKLYF
;
A
#
# COMPACT_ATOMS: atom_id res chain seq x y z
N MET A 1 -22.15 38.98 60.36
CA MET A 1 -21.43 38.57 59.14
C MET A 1 -20.71 37.27 59.47
N THR A 2 -20.79 36.30 58.55
CA THR A 2 -20.30 34.89 58.59
C THR A 2 -20.90 33.98 59.68
N SER A 3 -21.23 32.71 59.51
CA SER A 3 -21.82 31.84 58.47
C SER A 3 -21.82 30.44 59.12
N THR A 4 -22.98 29.79 59.28
CA THR A 4 -23.27 28.32 59.25
C THR A 4 -22.23 27.35 59.85
N GLY A 5 -22.46 26.53 60.89
CA GLY A 5 -23.55 25.58 61.16
C GLY A 5 -22.95 24.14 61.26
N PRO A 6 -23.22 23.31 62.29
CA PRO A 6 -22.53 22.00 62.44
C PRO A 6 -23.44 20.73 62.42
N PHE A 7 -22.78 19.57 62.27
CA PHE A 7 -23.13 18.17 62.60
C PHE A 7 -24.08 17.29 61.74
N SER A 8 -23.45 16.23 61.20
CA SER A 8 -23.78 14.77 61.28
C SER A 8 -25.11 14.22 60.75
N ASN A 9 -25.08 13.28 59.78
CA ASN A 9 -25.26 11.84 60.08
C ASN A 9 -24.93 10.90 58.89
N ARG A 10 -24.57 9.68 59.26
CA ARG A 10 -24.17 8.50 58.50
C ARG A 10 -25.25 7.98 57.54
N GLN A 11 -24.88 7.59 56.32
CA GLN A 11 -25.47 6.42 55.64
C GLN A 11 -24.49 5.82 54.61
N LEU A 12 -24.01 4.61 54.92
CA LEU A 12 -23.40 3.69 53.96
C LEU A 12 -24.50 3.13 53.06
N ARG A 13 -24.30 3.12 51.74
CA ARG A 13 -24.68 2.00 50.86
C ARG A 13 -24.16 2.15 49.41
N SER A 14 -23.48 1.08 49.00
CA SER A 14 -23.29 0.51 47.65
C SER A 14 -22.74 1.40 46.53
N THR A 15 -21.46 1.17 46.24
CA THR A 15 -20.84 1.36 44.91
C THR A 15 -21.56 0.54 43.84
N PRO A 16 -21.96 1.11 42.69
CA PRO A 16 -22.26 0.32 41.51
C PRO A 16 -20.94 -0.05 40.82
N SER A 17 -20.64 -1.34 40.79
CA SER A 17 -19.60 -1.93 39.96
C SER A 17 -19.92 -1.63 38.49
N ILE A 18 -19.10 -0.83 37.82
CA ILE A 18 -19.11 -0.72 36.37
C ILE A 18 -18.57 -2.04 35.83
N LEU A 19 -19.49 -2.88 35.35
CA LEU A 19 -19.18 -4.06 34.56
C LEU A 19 -18.45 -3.59 33.30
N VAL A 20 -17.15 -3.87 33.24
CA VAL A 20 -16.39 -3.83 32.00
C VAL A 20 -16.90 -5.01 31.16
N ASP A 21 -17.59 -4.72 30.06
CA ASP A 21 -17.99 -5.73 29.10
C ASP A 21 -16.75 -6.49 28.61
N PRO A 22 -16.68 -7.82 28.79
CA PRO A 22 -15.59 -8.58 28.24
C PRO A 22 -15.75 -8.60 26.72
N ILE A 23 -14.71 -8.14 26.03
CA ILE A 23 -14.47 -8.31 24.60
C ILE A 23 -15.01 -9.68 24.18
N GLN A 24 -16.11 -9.68 23.39
CA GLN A 24 -16.67 -10.88 22.80
C GLN A 24 -15.59 -11.57 21.97
N ARG A 25 -14.98 -12.61 22.54
CA ARG A 25 -14.23 -13.59 21.77
C ARG A 25 -15.21 -14.24 20.79
N PRO A 26 -14.87 -14.39 19.50
CA PRO A 26 -15.76 -15.07 18.58
C PRO A 26 -15.98 -16.49 19.08
N HIS A 27 -17.26 -16.88 19.15
CA HIS A 27 -17.68 -18.24 19.49
C HIS A 27 -17.00 -19.22 18.53
N PHE A 28 -16.15 -20.10 19.06
CA PHE A 28 -15.52 -21.21 18.33
C PHE A 28 -16.52 -22.04 17.51
N SER A 29 -17.80 -22.07 17.91
CA SER A 29 -18.89 -22.77 17.22
C SER A 29 -19.20 -22.26 15.81
N ALA A 30 -18.95 -20.99 15.48
CA ALA A 30 -19.33 -20.43 14.17
C ALA A 30 -18.38 -20.87 13.04
N LEU A 31 -17.13 -21.23 13.37
CA LEU A 31 -16.12 -21.66 12.39
C LEU A 31 -16.33 -23.10 11.92
N CYS A 32 -17.02 -23.94 12.69
CA CYS A 32 -17.25 -25.35 12.38
C CYS A 32 -18.18 -25.58 11.18
N HIS A 33 -18.91 -24.56 10.72
CA HIS A 33 -19.87 -24.66 9.62
C HIS A 33 -19.37 -24.04 8.29
N LEU A 34 -18.16 -23.48 8.27
CA LEU A 34 -17.59 -22.90 7.05
C LEU A 34 -17.01 -24.00 6.15
N THR A 35 -17.29 -23.91 4.85
CA THR A 35 -16.60 -24.74 3.85
C THR A 35 -15.11 -24.41 3.84
N THR A 36 -14.26 -25.34 3.42
CA THR A 36 -12.80 -25.16 3.38
C THR A 36 -12.36 -23.85 2.70
N PRO A 37 -12.96 -23.41 1.56
CA PRO A 37 -12.65 -22.12 0.96
C PRO A 37 -13.07 -20.92 1.80
N ALA A 38 -14.24 -20.98 2.45
CA ALA A 38 -14.74 -19.89 3.30
C ALA A 38 -13.90 -19.72 4.58
N LEU A 39 -13.42 -20.83 5.15
CA LEU A 39 -12.52 -20.81 6.30
C LEU A 39 -11.14 -20.22 5.95
N ALA A 40 -10.61 -20.54 4.76
CA ALA A 40 -9.35 -19.98 4.27
C ALA A 40 -9.43 -18.47 4.04
N ALA A 41 -10.54 -18.00 3.45
CA ALA A 41 -10.81 -16.57 3.27
C ALA A 41 -10.92 -15.84 4.61
N TYR A 42 -11.72 -16.37 5.55
CA TYR A 42 -11.86 -15.81 6.91
C TYR A 42 -10.52 -15.71 7.64
N THR A 43 -9.71 -16.76 7.58
CA THR A 43 -8.39 -16.80 8.21
C THR A 43 -7.47 -15.74 7.61
N SER A 44 -7.50 -15.57 6.29
CA SER A 44 -6.70 -14.56 5.58
C SER A 44 -7.11 -13.13 5.95
N MET A 45 -8.41 -12.84 6.01
CA MET A 45 -8.91 -11.52 6.42
C MET A 45 -8.51 -11.18 7.86
N SER A 46 -8.60 -12.15 8.78
CA SER A 46 -8.18 -11.96 10.18
C SER A 46 -6.68 -11.63 10.31
N ARG A 47 -5.85 -12.26 9.47
CA ARG A 47 -4.41 -11.99 9.39
C ARG A 47 -4.13 -10.57 8.90
N PHE A 48 -4.81 -10.15 7.82
CA PHE A 48 -4.66 -8.79 7.29
C PHE A 48 -5.11 -7.73 8.29
N GLN A 49 -6.24 -7.95 8.97
CA GLN A 49 -6.73 -7.06 10.01
C GLN A 49 -5.70 -6.91 11.14
N SER A 50 -5.12 -8.03 11.60
CA SER A 50 -4.11 -8.02 12.66
C SER A 50 -2.83 -7.29 12.24
N ALA A 51 -2.37 -7.48 11.00
CA ALA A 51 -1.23 -6.76 10.43
C ALA A 51 -1.50 -5.25 10.38
N ILE A 52 -2.66 -4.84 9.88
CA ILE A 52 -3.06 -3.43 9.85
C ILE A 52 -3.12 -2.84 11.26
N THR A 53 -3.68 -3.56 12.23
CA THR A 53 -3.73 -3.09 13.62
C THR A 53 -2.33 -2.89 14.20
N ARG A 54 -1.37 -3.81 13.96
CA ARG A 54 0.02 -3.64 14.41
C ARG A 54 0.68 -2.42 13.80
N LEU A 55 0.44 -2.17 12.52
CA LEU A 55 0.96 -0.99 11.82
C LEU A 55 0.37 0.31 12.37
N LEU A 56 -0.96 0.37 12.57
CA LEU A 56 -1.65 1.56 13.08
C LEU A 56 -1.31 1.86 14.55
N THR A 57 -1.04 0.83 15.35
CA THR A 57 -0.66 0.98 16.77
C THR A 57 0.85 1.16 16.97
N GLY A 58 1.63 1.17 15.88
CA GLY A 58 3.10 1.32 15.93
C GLY A 58 3.84 0.10 16.48
N GLN A 59 3.17 -1.04 16.65
CA GLN A 59 3.79 -2.31 17.03
C GLN A 59 4.67 -2.88 15.91
N SER A 60 4.41 -2.50 14.67
CA SER A 60 5.23 -2.81 13.51
C SER A 60 5.32 -1.62 12.57
N LYS A 61 6.43 -1.51 11.83
CA LYS A 61 6.60 -0.52 10.74
C LYS A 61 6.23 -1.11 9.38
N PHE A 62 6.39 -2.43 9.22
CA PHE A 62 6.16 -3.16 7.98
C PHE A 62 5.64 -4.58 8.28
N GLU A 63 4.63 -5.02 7.53
CA GLU A 63 4.04 -6.35 7.65
C GLU A 63 4.04 -7.03 6.29
N LEU A 64 4.80 -8.12 6.17
CA LEU A 64 4.73 -9.00 5.00
C LEU A 64 3.53 -9.93 5.15
N VAL A 65 2.46 -9.64 4.40
CA VAL A 65 1.19 -10.36 4.52
C VAL A 65 1.08 -11.52 3.53
N HIS A 66 1.83 -11.54 2.43
CA HIS A 66 1.94 -12.68 1.54
C HIS A 66 3.38 -12.89 1.10
N ARG A 67 3.79 -14.15 1.06
CA ARG A 67 5.12 -14.60 0.68
C ARG A 67 4.96 -15.80 -0.26
N PRO A 68 5.44 -15.73 -1.51
CA PRO A 68 5.24 -16.78 -2.51
C PRO A 68 6.03 -18.05 -2.20
N SER A 69 7.10 -17.95 -1.41
CA SER A 69 7.90 -19.09 -0.94
C SER A 69 8.49 -18.83 0.46
N VAL A 70 8.99 -19.87 1.11
CA VAL A 70 9.65 -19.77 2.43
C VAL A 70 10.98 -19.01 2.34
N SER A 71 11.67 -19.10 1.20
CA SER A 71 12.93 -18.40 0.94
C SER A 71 12.74 -16.98 0.41
N TRP A 72 11.50 -16.48 0.32
CA TRP A 72 11.24 -15.12 -0.14
C TRP A 72 11.55 -14.10 0.98
N PRO A 73 12.26 -13.00 0.69
CA PRO A 73 12.83 -12.64 -0.61
C PRO A 73 14.14 -13.40 -0.90
N SER A 74 14.23 -14.07 -2.06
CA SER A 74 15.45 -14.75 -2.49
C SER A 74 16.29 -13.80 -3.37
N GLY A 75 17.15 -13.00 -2.75
CA GLY A 75 18.04 -12.08 -3.46
C GLY A 75 18.18 -10.75 -2.76
N ALA A 76 19.22 -10.01 -3.14
CA ALA A 76 19.55 -8.74 -2.51
C ALA A 76 18.86 -7.52 -3.17
N HIS A 77 18.24 -7.70 -4.34
CA HIS A 77 17.59 -6.64 -5.10
C HIS A 77 16.09 -6.88 -5.22
N ILE A 78 15.29 -6.01 -4.60
CA ILE A 78 13.83 -6.13 -4.59
C ILE A 78 13.20 -5.01 -5.42
N SER A 79 12.28 -5.37 -6.31
CA SER A 79 11.48 -4.38 -7.03
C SER A 79 10.15 -4.14 -6.33
N VAL A 80 9.79 -2.88 -6.12
CA VAL A 80 8.68 -2.46 -5.26
C VAL A 80 7.68 -1.64 -6.06
N LEU A 81 6.44 -2.13 -6.19
CA LEU A 81 5.31 -1.35 -6.69
C LEU A 81 4.44 -0.89 -5.52
N ASP A 82 4.60 0.38 -5.15
CA ASP A 82 3.75 1.05 -4.16
C ASP A 82 2.56 1.72 -4.85
N SER A 83 1.34 1.37 -4.45
CA SER A 83 0.11 1.97 -4.99
C SER A 83 -1.02 1.85 -3.98
N SER A 84 -2.13 2.55 -4.26
CA SER A 84 -3.36 2.42 -3.47
C SER A 84 -4.11 1.12 -3.73
N PHE A 85 -3.87 0.45 -4.87
CA PHE A 85 -4.48 -0.83 -5.26
C PHE A 85 -6.00 -0.90 -5.00
N ASN A 86 -6.74 0.12 -5.45
CA ASN A 86 -8.16 0.27 -5.14
C ASN A 86 -9.04 0.41 -6.40
N PRO A 87 -9.24 -0.64 -7.21
CA PRO A 87 -8.62 -1.97 -7.10
C PRO A 87 -7.27 -2.05 -7.84
N PRO A 88 -6.49 -3.14 -7.68
CA PRO A 88 -5.43 -3.47 -8.63
C PRO A 88 -6.00 -3.65 -10.05
N THR A 89 -5.25 -3.23 -11.06
CA THR A 89 -5.67 -3.24 -12.48
C THR A 89 -4.63 -3.94 -13.35
N ASN A 90 -4.95 -4.20 -14.62
CA ASN A 90 -4.02 -4.74 -15.60
C ASN A 90 -2.81 -3.81 -15.83
N ALA A 91 -2.96 -2.49 -15.64
CA ALA A 91 -1.83 -1.56 -15.62
C ALA A 91 -0.84 -1.85 -14.48
N HIS A 92 -1.35 -2.17 -13.28
CA HIS A 92 -0.49 -2.54 -12.14
C HIS A 92 0.26 -3.85 -12.43
N ALA A 93 -0.43 -4.85 -13.00
CA ALA A 93 0.19 -6.11 -13.39
C ALA A 93 1.31 -5.92 -14.44
N ALA A 94 1.04 -5.09 -15.46
CA ALA A 94 2.01 -4.77 -16.49
C ALA A 94 3.21 -4.00 -15.94
N LEU A 95 2.98 -3.03 -15.06
CA LEU A 95 4.04 -2.26 -14.41
C LEU A 95 4.90 -3.12 -13.48
N ALA A 96 4.28 -3.98 -12.67
CA ALA A 96 4.99 -4.94 -11.81
C ALA A 96 5.86 -5.93 -12.60
N SER A 97 5.60 -6.09 -13.89
CA SER A 97 6.35 -6.97 -14.79
C SER A 97 7.46 -6.25 -15.58
N GLN A 98 7.61 -4.93 -15.42
CA GLN A 98 8.66 -4.17 -16.11
C GLN A 98 10.05 -4.39 -15.52
N SER A 99 10.13 -4.76 -14.23
CA SER A 99 11.42 -5.05 -13.63
C SER A 99 11.88 -6.45 -14.00
N THR A 100 13.14 -6.56 -14.41
CA THR A 100 13.84 -7.84 -14.56
C THR A 100 14.40 -8.36 -13.23
N SER A 101 14.44 -7.54 -12.19
CA SER A 101 14.88 -7.94 -10.85
C SER A 101 13.78 -8.71 -10.13
N ASN A 102 14.16 -9.86 -9.57
CA ASN A 102 13.36 -10.60 -8.61
C ASN A 102 14.12 -10.67 -7.28
N PRO A 103 13.41 -10.69 -6.15
CA PRO A 103 11.94 -10.78 -6.03
C PRO A 103 11.20 -9.45 -6.21
N ARG A 104 9.88 -9.52 -6.41
CA ARG A 104 9.00 -8.35 -6.55
C ARG A 104 8.07 -8.20 -5.34
N LEU A 105 7.70 -6.97 -4.99
CA LEU A 105 6.85 -6.63 -3.86
C LEU A 105 5.74 -5.66 -4.28
N LEU A 106 4.49 -6.03 -4.04
CA LEU A 106 3.37 -5.09 -4.04
C LEU A 106 3.23 -4.48 -2.64
N LEU A 107 3.24 -3.15 -2.54
CA LEU A 107 3.28 -2.44 -1.27
C LEU A 107 2.06 -1.53 -1.10
N LEU A 108 1.32 -1.72 0.00
CA LEU A 108 0.25 -0.82 0.42
C LEU A 108 0.72 0.06 1.58
N SER A 109 0.77 1.38 1.37
CA SER A 109 0.94 2.33 2.47
C SER A 109 -0.40 2.68 3.11
N ILE A 110 -0.55 2.39 4.40
CA ILE A 110 -1.79 2.64 5.16
C ILE A 110 -1.91 4.08 5.66
N SER A 111 -0.80 4.82 5.72
CA SER A 111 -0.72 6.24 6.10
C SER A 111 -0.96 7.21 4.96
N ASN A 112 -1.22 6.73 3.75
CA ASN A 112 -1.62 7.60 2.64
C ASN A 112 -3.08 8.04 2.87
N VAL A 113 -3.26 8.98 3.82
CA VAL A 113 -4.55 9.49 4.33
C VAL A 113 -5.25 10.44 3.33
N ASP A 114 -4.66 10.68 2.15
CA ASP A 114 -5.16 11.68 1.20
C ASP A 114 -6.53 11.36 0.57
N LYS A 115 -7.10 10.16 0.79
CA LYS A 115 -8.43 9.82 0.29
C LYS A 115 -9.25 9.15 1.38
N VAL A 116 -10.13 9.93 2.00
CA VAL A 116 -11.24 9.38 2.80
C VAL A 116 -12.00 8.40 1.90
N PRO A 117 -12.06 7.10 2.26
CA PRO A 117 -12.76 6.11 1.43
C PRO A 117 -14.21 6.52 1.23
N LYS A 118 -14.69 6.46 -0.01
CA LYS A 118 -16.12 6.66 -0.28
C LYS A 118 -16.91 5.43 0.19
N LYS A 119 -18.21 5.60 0.45
CA LYS A 119 -19.11 4.46 0.67
C LYS A 119 -19.04 3.54 -0.55
N GLY A 120 -18.67 2.28 -0.35
CA GLY A 120 -18.46 1.30 -1.42
C GLY A 120 -17.01 1.12 -1.87
N ASP A 121 -16.07 1.96 -1.42
CA ASP A 121 -14.64 1.74 -1.67
C ASP A 121 -14.13 0.52 -0.87
N ALA A 122 -13.14 -0.17 -1.45
CA ALA A 122 -12.46 -1.26 -0.76
C ALA A 122 -11.70 -0.75 0.48
N THR A 123 -11.88 -1.47 1.59
CA THR A 123 -11.09 -1.31 2.82
C THR A 123 -9.64 -1.74 2.58
N SER A 124 -8.71 -1.36 3.48
CA SER A 124 -7.33 -1.84 3.41
C SER A 124 -7.21 -3.36 3.45
N VAL A 125 -8.09 -4.06 4.19
CA VAL A 125 -8.14 -5.53 4.23
C VAL A 125 -8.52 -6.09 2.85
N GLN A 126 -9.57 -5.56 2.23
CA GLN A 126 -10.02 -6.01 0.90
C GLN A 126 -8.99 -5.67 -0.19
N ARG A 127 -8.28 -4.54 -0.08
CA ARG A 127 -7.18 -4.19 -0.99
C ARG A 127 -6.02 -5.18 -0.85
N LEU A 128 -5.63 -5.55 0.36
CA LEU A 128 -4.61 -6.58 0.58
C LEU A 128 -5.04 -7.92 0.00
N GLU A 129 -6.32 -8.29 0.14
CA GLU A 129 -6.84 -9.52 -0.49
C GLU A 129 -6.73 -9.47 -2.02
N MET A 130 -7.17 -8.39 -2.66
CA MET A 130 -7.02 -8.21 -4.11
C MET A 130 -5.55 -8.17 -4.55
N MET A 131 -4.66 -7.59 -3.74
CA MET A 131 -3.22 -7.59 -4.00
C MET A 131 -2.63 -9.00 -3.92
N VAL A 132 -3.08 -9.84 -2.98
CA VAL A 132 -2.65 -11.26 -2.91
C VAL A 132 -3.12 -12.02 -4.14
N ALA A 133 -4.36 -11.83 -4.58
CA ALA A 133 -4.85 -12.44 -5.82
C ALA A 133 -4.02 -12.02 -7.05
N LEU A 134 -3.62 -10.74 -7.13
CA LEU A 134 -2.71 -10.28 -8.17
C LEU A 134 -1.30 -10.88 -8.02
N ALA A 135 -0.76 -10.96 -6.81
CA ALA A 135 0.57 -11.52 -6.55
C ALA A 135 0.66 -12.99 -6.95
N GLU A 136 -0.35 -13.80 -6.59
CA GLU A 136 -0.44 -15.22 -6.95
C GLU A 136 -0.47 -15.41 -8.48
N ARG A 137 -1.19 -14.56 -9.20
CA ARG A 137 -1.19 -14.54 -10.67
C ARG A 137 0.19 -14.22 -11.26
N LEU A 138 0.93 -13.30 -10.63
CA LEU A 138 2.24 -12.85 -11.10
C LEU A 138 3.40 -13.78 -10.70
N GLY A 139 3.17 -14.72 -9.77
CA GLY A 139 4.16 -15.70 -9.31
C GLY A 139 5.01 -15.18 -8.15
N ASP A 140 6.32 -14.99 -8.37
CA ASP A 140 7.32 -14.62 -7.34
C ASP A 140 7.17 -13.17 -6.82
N VAL A 141 6.01 -12.87 -6.25
CA VAL A 141 5.61 -11.55 -5.79
C VAL A 141 5.13 -11.61 -4.33
N GLY A 142 5.80 -10.87 -3.45
CA GLY A 142 5.33 -10.64 -2.09
C GLY A 142 4.26 -9.55 -2.01
N VAL A 143 3.46 -9.56 -0.95
CA VAL A 143 2.54 -8.46 -0.62
C VAL A 143 2.84 -7.95 0.78
N GLY A 144 3.10 -6.65 0.88
CA GLY A 144 3.41 -5.98 2.13
C GLY A 144 2.50 -4.80 2.42
N ALA A 145 2.33 -4.50 3.69
CA ALA A 145 1.71 -3.26 4.17
C ALA A 145 2.73 -2.47 5.00
N ILE A 146 2.69 -1.14 4.89
CA ILE A 146 3.64 -0.24 5.56
C ILE A 146 2.92 1.00 6.10
N ASN A 147 3.40 1.54 7.22
CA ASN A 147 2.90 2.79 7.80
C ASN A 147 3.91 3.92 7.61
N GLU A 148 4.20 4.26 6.35
CA GLU A 148 5.14 5.32 5.97
C GLU A 148 4.67 5.98 4.67
N PRO A 149 4.45 7.31 4.64
CA PRO A 149 3.95 8.00 3.46
C PRO A 149 5.05 8.31 2.43
N THR A 150 6.30 8.52 2.86
CA THR A 150 7.38 8.98 1.97
C THR A 150 8.14 7.81 1.35
N PHE A 151 8.49 7.91 0.06
CA PHE A 151 9.28 6.87 -0.61
C PHE A 151 10.66 6.67 0.01
N VAL A 152 11.27 7.74 0.52
CA VAL A 152 12.57 7.67 1.22
C VAL A 152 12.44 6.88 2.51
N GLY A 153 11.42 7.15 3.33
CA GLY A 153 11.16 6.37 4.54
C GLY A 153 10.80 4.92 4.23
N LYS A 154 10.00 4.68 3.18
CA LYS A 154 9.68 3.31 2.72
C LYS A 154 10.95 2.55 2.38
N ALA A 155 11.88 3.16 1.64
CA ALA A 155 13.15 2.54 1.30
C ALA A 155 13.97 2.18 2.55
N THR A 156 14.07 3.07 3.54
CA THR A 156 14.75 2.78 4.82
C THR A 156 14.14 1.54 5.50
N ILE A 157 12.82 1.54 5.71
CA ILE A 157 12.12 0.47 6.43
C ILE A 157 12.24 -0.86 5.68
N LEU A 158 12.04 -0.86 4.36
CA LEU A 158 12.09 -2.09 3.57
C LEU A 158 13.48 -2.71 3.54
N ARG A 159 14.54 -1.90 3.44
CA ARG A 159 15.91 -2.40 3.52
C ARG A 159 16.20 -3.09 4.84
N GLU A 160 15.80 -2.47 5.96
CA GLU A 160 15.98 -3.05 7.30
C GLU A 160 15.16 -4.33 7.48
N CYS A 161 13.90 -4.33 7.05
CA CYS A 161 12.97 -5.43 7.32
C CYS A 161 13.10 -6.62 6.36
N LEU A 162 13.59 -6.40 5.14
CA LEU A 162 13.74 -7.43 4.11
C LEU A 162 15.20 -7.78 3.80
N ASP A 163 16.15 -7.17 4.53
CA ASP A 163 17.59 -7.29 4.28
C ASP A 163 17.98 -7.00 2.82
N ALA A 164 17.30 -6.03 2.20
CA ALA A 164 17.50 -5.68 0.80
C ALA A 164 18.74 -4.77 0.64
N ALA A 165 19.69 -5.21 -0.19
CA ALA A 165 20.84 -4.39 -0.58
C ALA A 165 20.43 -3.27 -1.54
N GLU A 166 19.51 -3.55 -2.46
CA GLU A 166 19.06 -2.63 -3.51
C GLU A 166 17.54 -2.68 -3.66
N LEU A 167 16.95 -1.53 -4.00
CA LEU A 167 15.52 -1.39 -4.26
C LEU A 167 15.29 -0.70 -5.60
N THR A 168 14.37 -1.22 -6.40
CA THR A 168 13.85 -0.49 -7.57
C THR A 168 12.38 -0.20 -7.38
N PHE A 169 12.02 1.07 -7.26
CA PHE A 169 10.61 1.47 -7.15
C PHE A 169 10.00 1.63 -8.54
N LEU A 170 8.87 0.96 -8.74
CA LEU A 170 8.08 1.00 -9.95
C LEU A 170 7.00 2.06 -9.79
N MET A 171 6.99 3.05 -10.67
CA MET A 171 6.10 4.21 -10.59
C MET A 171 5.42 4.48 -11.93
N GLY A 172 4.23 5.07 -11.90
CA GLY A 172 3.66 5.75 -13.04
C GLY A 172 4.09 7.22 -13.09
N TRP A 173 3.87 7.87 -14.24
CA TRP A 173 4.19 9.28 -14.47
C TRP A 173 3.70 10.24 -13.36
N ASP A 174 2.44 10.13 -12.95
CA ASP A 174 1.86 10.99 -11.90
C ASP A 174 2.51 10.79 -10.52
N THR A 175 3.21 9.66 -10.31
CA THR A 175 3.87 9.37 -9.04
C THR A 175 5.32 9.84 -9.04
N ILE A 176 6.07 9.66 -10.15
CA ILE A 176 7.43 10.20 -10.22
C ILE A 176 7.45 11.74 -10.19
N THR A 177 6.47 12.38 -10.82
CA THR A 177 6.32 13.85 -10.78
C THR A 177 6.06 14.35 -9.36
N ARG A 178 5.25 13.62 -8.56
CA ARG A 178 5.05 13.91 -7.14
C ARG A 178 6.29 13.60 -6.29
N PHE A 179 7.00 12.52 -6.60
CA PHE A 179 8.24 12.15 -5.92
C PHE A 179 9.30 13.26 -6.01
N PHE A 180 9.37 13.96 -7.16
CA PHE A 180 10.25 15.10 -7.39
C PHE A 180 9.59 16.48 -7.20
N ALA A 181 8.42 16.57 -6.57
CA ALA A 181 7.76 17.86 -6.35
C ALA A 181 8.11 18.47 -4.98
N PRO A 182 8.76 19.66 -4.91
CA PRO A 182 9.22 20.26 -3.65
C PRO A 182 8.13 20.44 -2.59
N ARG A 183 6.87 20.62 -2.99
CA ARG A 183 5.72 20.78 -2.09
C ARG A 183 5.46 19.59 -1.15
N TYR A 184 6.04 18.41 -1.43
CA TYR A 184 5.94 17.22 -0.56
C TYR A 184 7.12 17.11 0.43
N TYR A 185 7.99 18.11 0.47
CA TYR A 185 9.16 18.17 1.32
C TYR A 185 9.15 19.43 2.17
N PRO A 186 9.80 19.44 3.35
CA PRO A 186 9.86 20.64 4.19
C PRO A 186 10.53 21.83 3.49
N SER A 187 11.56 21.55 2.67
CA SER A 187 12.26 22.54 1.84
C SER A 187 12.90 21.87 0.62
N PRO A 188 13.26 22.63 -0.43
CA PRO A 188 14.04 22.10 -1.57
C PRO A 188 15.40 21.51 -1.16
N GLN A 189 16.06 22.09 -0.16
CA GLN A 189 17.32 21.56 0.38
C GLN A 189 17.12 20.22 1.06
N ASP A 190 16.11 20.09 1.93
CA ASP A 190 15.77 18.81 2.57
C ASP A 190 15.36 17.75 1.57
N MET A 191 14.66 18.15 0.50
CA MET A 191 14.32 17.28 -0.61
C MET A 191 15.57 16.68 -1.25
N LEU A 192 16.55 17.49 -1.64
CA LEU A 192 17.79 17.00 -2.26
C LEU A 192 18.57 16.06 -1.34
N VAL A 193 18.64 16.36 -0.02
CA VAL A 193 19.25 15.46 0.96
C VAL A 193 18.54 14.11 0.97
N LYS A 194 17.20 14.12 1.07
CA LYS A 194 16.39 12.89 1.07
C LYS A 194 16.50 12.09 -0.22
N LEU A 195 16.53 12.76 -1.38
CA LEU A 195 16.70 12.12 -2.67
C LEU A 195 18.09 11.47 -2.80
N ARG A 196 19.16 12.15 -2.38
CA ARG A 196 20.50 11.57 -2.35
C ARG A 196 20.58 10.37 -1.42
N THR A 197 19.96 10.43 -0.24
CA THR A 197 19.84 9.26 0.64
C THR A 197 19.10 8.11 -0.03
N PHE A 198 18.01 8.38 -0.74
CA PHE A 198 17.29 7.35 -1.49
C PHE A 198 18.14 6.72 -2.60
N PHE A 199 18.73 7.51 -3.49
CA PHE A 199 19.44 7.00 -4.66
C PHE A 199 20.84 6.46 -4.36
N ASN A 200 21.54 7.03 -3.36
CA ASN A 200 22.93 6.71 -3.05
C ASN A 200 23.01 5.80 -1.82
N ASP A 201 22.58 6.28 -0.65
CA ASP A 201 22.75 5.55 0.62
C ASP A 201 21.88 4.27 0.66
N HIS A 202 20.66 4.35 0.12
CA HIS A 202 19.77 3.21 -0.02
C HIS A 202 19.93 2.46 -1.35
N ARG A 203 20.88 2.88 -2.20
CA ARG A 203 21.14 2.29 -3.52
C ARG A 203 19.87 2.07 -4.34
N SER A 204 18.87 2.94 -4.18
CA SER A 204 17.58 2.75 -4.83
C SER A 204 17.61 3.32 -6.24
N SER A 205 16.70 2.84 -7.09
CA SER A 205 16.47 3.33 -8.45
C SER A 205 14.97 3.38 -8.76
N LEU A 206 14.62 4.05 -9.85
CA LEU A 206 13.24 4.19 -10.33
C LEU A 206 13.09 3.58 -11.71
N ILE A 207 12.00 2.84 -11.91
CA ILE A 207 11.44 2.56 -13.25
C ILE A 207 10.11 3.30 -13.33
N CYS A 208 9.98 4.19 -14.30
CA CYS A 208 8.76 4.97 -14.52
C CYS A 208 8.07 4.55 -15.82
N ALA A 209 6.82 4.09 -15.70
CA ALA A 209 5.96 3.91 -16.85
C ALA A 209 5.45 5.28 -17.36
N ARG A 210 5.66 5.49 -18.65
CA ARG A 210 5.13 6.59 -19.44
C ARG A 210 3.60 6.67 -19.42
N ARG A 211 3.09 7.88 -19.62
CA ARG A 211 1.68 8.18 -19.81
C ARG A 211 1.51 8.91 -21.14
N GLY A 212 0.46 8.59 -21.90
CA GLY A 212 0.13 9.32 -23.13
C GLY A 212 1.00 9.01 -24.34
N SER A 213 1.02 9.94 -25.29
CA SER A 213 1.70 9.87 -26.59
C SER A 213 3.11 10.44 -26.54
N HIS A 214 4.07 9.74 -27.15
CA HIS A 214 5.48 10.15 -27.19
C HIS A 214 5.95 10.41 -28.62
N PRO A 215 6.94 11.31 -28.85
CA PRO A 215 7.72 12.04 -27.85
C PRO A 215 6.91 13.12 -27.11
N ASP A 216 7.19 13.29 -25.82
CA ASP A 216 6.53 14.27 -24.95
C ASP A 216 7.56 15.34 -24.52
N PRO A 217 7.41 16.60 -24.94
CA PRO A 217 8.27 17.69 -24.49
C PRO A 217 8.25 17.89 -22.96
N GLU A 218 7.14 17.59 -22.29
CA GLU A 218 7.02 17.69 -20.84
C GLU A 218 7.92 16.65 -20.14
N GLU A 219 8.04 15.45 -20.71
CA GLU A 219 8.95 14.41 -20.22
C GLU A 219 10.40 14.90 -20.24
N GLN A 220 10.83 15.47 -21.37
CA GLN A 220 12.19 15.95 -21.51
C GLN A 220 12.50 17.13 -20.60
N ALA A 221 11.56 18.07 -20.45
CA ALA A 221 11.68 19.17 -19.51
C ALA A 221 11.78 18.67 -18.05
N PHE A 222 10.99 17.67 -17.69
CA PHE A 222 11.01 17.06 -16.35
C PHE A 222 12.35 16.38 -16.06
N LEU A 223 12.83 15.51 -16.95
CA LEU A 223 14.08 14.74 -16.76
C LEU A 223 15.32 15.62 -16.68
N HIS A 224 15.32 16.77 -17.37
CA HIS A 224 16.42 17.74 -17.34
C HIS A 224 16.22 18.89 -16.34
N SER A 225 15.18 18.82 -15.50
CA SER A 225 14.94 19.81 -14.45
C SER A 225 15.98 19.75 -13.33
N GLU A 226 16.09 20.83 -12.55
CA GLU A 226 17.11 21.00 -11.50
C GLU A 226 17.11 19.90 -10.43
N TYR A 227 15.96 19.29 -10.15
CA TYR A 227 15.83 18.25 -9.11
C TYR A 227 15.98 16.82 -9.63
N VAL A 228 15.88 16.61 -10.96
CA VAL A 228 15.82 15.27 -11.57
C VAL A 228 17.10 14.93 -12.31
N ARG A 229 17.70 15.93 -12.99
CA ARG A 229 18.84 15.74 -13.90
C ARG A 229 20.00 14.98 -13.26
N GLU A 230 20.37 15.34 -12.02
CA GLU A 230 21.45 14.67 -11.27
C GLU A 230 21.27 13.15 -11.24
N PHE A 231 20.05 12.67 -10.98
CA PHE A 231 19.75 11.25 -10.84
C PHE A 231 19.49 10.57 -12.18
N TYR A 232 18.90 11.29 -13.13
CA TYR A 232 18.69 10.78 -14.49
C TYR A 232 20.02 10.56 -15.21
N ASP A 233 20.92 11.53 -15.19
CA ASP A 233 22.24 11.44 -15.82
C ASP A 233 23.11 10.34 -15.16
N ALA A 234 22.88 10.07 -13.87
CA ALA A 234 23.50 8.96 -13.13
C ALA A 234 22.87 7.57 -13.40
N GLY A 235 21.90 7.46 -14.32
CA GLY A 235 21.23 6.22 -14.68
C GLY A 235 20.29 5.65 -13.60
N LYS A 236 19.89 6.47 -12.62
CA LYS A 236 19.02 6.04 -11.51
C LYS A 236 17.54 5.99 -11.86
N ILE A 237 17.16 6.54 -13.00
CA ILE A 237 15.78 6.63 -13.47
C ILE A 237 15.71 6.02 -14.87
N THR A 238 14.94 4.96 -15.02
CA THR A 238 14.65 4.32 -16.32
C THR A 238 13.21 4.62 -16.72
N ILE A 239 13.00 5.10 -17.93
CA ILE A 239 11.66 5.34 -18.49
C ILE A 239 11.27 4.17 -19.40
N VAL A 240 10.08 3.62 -19.20
CA VAL A 240 9.55 2.48 -19.95
C VAL A 240 8.17 2.74 -20.51
N ASP A 241 7.82 2.04 -21.59
CA ASP A 241 6.52 2.07 -22.23
C ASP A 241 5.71 0.82 -21.87
N LEU A 242 4.52 1.02 -21.31
CA LEU A 242 3.54 -0.06 -21.20
C LEU A 242 2.80 -0.25 -22.53
N ASP A 243 2.26 -1.45 -22.73
CA ASP A 243 1.38 -1.74 -23.86
C ASP A 243 0.21 -0.73 -23.89
N LYS A 244 -0.13 -0.23 -25.08
CA LYS A 244 -1.21 0.75 -25.29
C LYS A 244 -2.55 0.28 -24.72
N GLN A 245 -2.80 -1.03 -24.65
CA GLN A 245 -4.02 -1.61 -24.11
C GLN A 245 -4.16 -1.40 -22.61
N VAL A 246 -3.05 -1.26 -21.87
CA VAL A 246 -3.06 -1.16 -20.40
C VAL A 246 -2.53 0.18 -19.87
N ARG A 247 -1.83 0.96 -20.70
CA ARG A 247 -1.18 2.22 -20.32
C ARG A 247 -2.14 3.24 -19.70
N ASP A 248 -3.35 3.34 -20.24
CA ASP A 248 -4.33 4.36 -19.84
C ASP A 248 -5.36 3.84 -18.83
N ILE A 249 -5.20 2.61 -18.33
CA ILE A 249 -6.10 2.04 -17.30
C ILE A 249 -5.79 2.66 -15.94
N SER A 250 -6.78 3.28 -15.31
CA SER A 250 -6.67 3.78 -13.93
C SER A 250 -7.67 3.11 -12.98
N SER A 251 -7.28 2.90 -11.71
CA SER A 251 -8.22 2.43 -10.69
C SER A 251 -9.38 3.39 -10.47
N THR A 252 -9.21 4.69 -10.76
CA THR A 252 -10.29 5.67 -10.62
C THR A 252 -11.38 5.44 -11.66
N ASP A 253 -11.01 5.10 -12.89
CA ASP A 253 -11.99 4.82 -13.95
C ASP A 253 -12.73 3.53 -13.68
N VAL A 254 -12.06 2.51 -13.14
CA VAL A 254 -12.71 1.28 -12.68
C VAL A 254 -13.77 1.58 -11.61
N ARG A 255 -13.43 2.36 -10.58
CA ARG A 255 -14.38 2.71 -9.51
C ARG A 255 -15.56 3.57 -9.98
N ASN A 256 -15.35 4.40 -11.00
CA ASN A 256 -16.39 5.29 -11.54
C ASN A 256 -17.18 4.65 -12.69
N GLY A 257 -16.80 3.46 -13.13
CA GLY A 257 -17.41 2.75 -14.26
C GLY A 257 -18.50 1.77 -13.82
N THR A 258 -18.54 0.62 -14.49
CA THR A 258 -19.46 -0.49 -14.17
C THR A 258 -18.67 -1.77 -13.90
N ILE A 259 -19.37 -2.85 -13.55
CA ILE A 259 -18.72 -4.15 -13.39
C ILE A 259 -18.04 -4.62 -14.68
N GLU A 260 -18.57 -4.27 -15.85
CA GLU A 260 -17.96 -4.55 -17.16
C GLU A 260 -16.64 -3.79 -17.36
N THR A 261 -16.54 -2.56 -16.82
CA THR A 261 -15.26 -1.83 -16.77
C THR A 261 -14.24 -2.62 -15.96
N ALA A 262 -14.62 -3.12 -14.78
CA ALA A 262 -13.73 -3.93 -13.96
C ALA A 262 -13.33 -5.25 -14.65
N GLU A 263 -14.27 -5.94 -15.30
CA GLU A 263 -14.01 -7.16 -16.08
C GLU A 263 -12.99 -6.97 -17.20
N ARG A 264 -13.01 -5.80 -17.85
CA ARG A 264 -12.06 -5.44 -18.90
C ARG A 264 -10.70 -5.04 -18.32
N ASP A 265 -10.69 -4.26 -17.25
CA ASP A 265 -9.52 -3.48 -16.83
C ASP A 265 -8.76 -4.09 -15.63
N CYS A 266 -9.33 -5.09 -14.96
CA CYS A 266 -8.73 -5.78 -13.82
C CYS A 266 -8.44 -7.26 -14.13
N PRO A 267 -7.47 -7.89 -13.44
CA PRO A 267 -7.29 -9.33 -13.46
C PRO A 267 -8.56 -10.06 -13.00
N LYS A 268 -8.86 -11.20 -13.61
CA LYS A 268 -10.06 -12.00 -13.30
C LYS A 268 -10.22 -12.28 -11.80
N GLU A 269 -9.13 -12.63 -11.13
CA GLU A 269 -9.10 -12.99 -9.72
C GLU A 269 -9.47 -11.80 -8.81
N VAL A 270 -9.10 -10.58 -9.23
CA VAL A 270 -9.49 -9.33 -8.58
C VAL A 270 -10.98 -9.05 -8.81
N VAL A 271 -11.48 -9.26 -10.04
CA VAL A 271 -12.90 -9.07 -10.39
C VAL A 271 -13.80 -10.02 -9.60
N ASP A 272 -13.37 -11.27 -9.41
CA ASP A 272 -14.10 -12.25 -8.62
C ASP A 272 -14.27 -11.79 -7.16
N ILE A 273 -13.25 -11.13 -6.57
CA ILE A 273 -13.34 -10.49 -5.24
C ILE A 273 -14.28 -9.28 -5.28
N ILE A 274 -14.17 -8.41 -6.28
CA ILE A 274 -15.05 -7.23 -6.43
C ILE A 274 -16.52 -7.64 -6.44
N LYS A 275 -16.87 -8.69 -7.20
CA LYS A 275 -18.25 -9.22 -7.27
C LYS A 275 -18.70 -9.83 -5.95
N ARG A 276 -17.84 -10.63 -5.32
CA ARG A 276 -18.14 -11.32 -4.05
C ARG A 276 -18.41 -10.33 -2.92
N GLU A 277 -17.58 -9.30 -2.83
CA GLU A 277 -17.62 -8.27 -1.78
C GLU A 277 -18.55 -7.09 -2.11
N LYS A 278 -19.14 -7.06 -3.31
CA LYS A 278 -19.99 -5.96 -3.80
C LYS A 278 -19.30 -4.60 -3.68
N LEU A 279 -18.08 -4.52 -4.23
CA LEU A 279 -17.26 -3.31 -4.20
C LEU A 279 -17.61 -2.40 -5.37
N TYR A 280 -17.56 -1.09 -5.11
CA TYR A 280 -17.69 0.02 -6.08
C TYR A 280 -19.04 0.22 -6.76
N PHE A 281 -19.79 -0.85 -7.06
CA PHE A 281 -21.03 -0.83 -7.87
C PHE A 281 -22.28 -1.19 -7.08
#